data_AF-A0A7J3VU34-F1
#
_entry.id   AF-A0A7J3VU34-F1
#
_cell.length_a   1.000
_cell.length_b   1.000
_cell.length_c   1.000
_cell.angle_alpha   90.00
_cell.angle_beta   90.00
_cell.angle_gamma   90.00
#
_symmetry.space_group_name_H-M   'P 1'
#
loop_
_entity.id
_entity.type
_entity.pdbx_description
1 polymer ?
#
loop_
_entity_poly.entity_id
_entity_poly.type
_entity_poly.pdbx_seq_one_letter_code
_entity_poly.pdbx_strand_id
1 'polypeptide(L)'
;PDRGGWATHSGDYRGNWSPYIPRNLIIKYSKPGEWVLDQMVGSGTTLVEAKLLGRNAVGVDISYEACILSMDRLNFSYQPLDAEKPAEIHVYHGDAARLDAIPDNSMDLIATHPPYWNIIPYTKTLPRGDLSAMKRLEDYLSKMREVASESFRVLKPGRYCGILVGDTRRHKHYVPISARVLKIFLEAGFKLADDVIKLQHNMKTTRERWRAQKFDAYGFHKIVHEHLYIFRKPADGRENARLRLSSVV
;
A
#
# COMPACT_ATOMS: atom_id res chain seq x y z
N PRO A 1 -10.62 5.62 -15.00
CA PRO A 1 -11.21 4.41 -14.39
C PRO A 1 -12.30 4.80 -13.41
N ASP A 2 -13.43 4.10 -13.43
CA ASP A 2 -14.41 4.15 -12.35
C ASP A 2 -13.68 3.91 -11.01
N ARG A 3 -13.83 4.83 -10.07
CA ARG A 3 -13.20 4.74 -8.75
C ARG A 3 -14.19 4.24 -7.69
N GLY A 4 -15.39 3.82 -8.09
CA GLY A 4 -16.44 3.43 -7.18
C GLY A 4 -17.10 4.62 -6.53
N GLY A 5 -18.32 4.95 -6.96
CA GLY A 5 -19.14 6.01 -6.37
C GLY A 5 -19.99 5.55 -5.18
N TRP A 6 -19.73 4.37 -4.62
CA TRP A 6 -20.58 3.76 -3.58
C TRP A 6 -20.25 4.18 -2.15
N ALA A 7 -19.21 5.00 -1.95
CA ALA A 7 -18.79 5.49 -0.65
C ALA A 7 -18.11 6.87 -0.77
N THR A 8 -17.45 7.32 0.30
CA THR A 8 -16.72 8.60 0.38
C THR A 8 -15.42 8.64 -0.44
N HIS A 9 -15.28 7.78 -1.46
CA HIS A 9 -14.11 7.75 -2.32
C HIS A 9 -14.04 9.01 -3.17
N SER A 10 -13.14 9.91 -2.81
CA SER A 10 -12.78 11.06 -3.64
C SER A 10 -11.41 10.87 -4.29
N GLY A 11 -11.30 11.23 -5.57
CA GLY A 11 -10.06 11.20 -6.34
C GLY A 11 -9.18 12.44 -6.20
N ASP A 12 -9.57 13.37 -5.33
CA ASP A 12 -8.87 14.64 -5.06
C ASP A 12 -7.50 14.49 -4.38
N TYR A 13 -7.27 13.40 -3.65
CA TYR A 13 -5.96 13.07 -3.11
C TYR A 13 -5.10 12.35 -4.15
N ARG A 14 -3.94 12.94 -4.46
CA ARG A 14 -2.97 12.35 -5.39
C ARG A 14 -2.42 11.03 -4.82
N GLY A 15 -2.11 10.08 -5.69
CA GLY A 15 -1.49 8.82 -5.25
C GLY A 15 -2.42 7.80 -4.60
N ASN A 16 -3.73 8.02 -4.52
CA ASN A 16 -4.65 6.97 -4.08
C ASN A 16 -4.67 5.77 -5.05
N TRP A 17 -4.58 4.56 -4.52
CA TRP A 17 -4.98 3.37 -5.26
C TRP A 17 -6.51 3.24 -5.41
N SER A 18 -6.92 2.52 -6.45
CA SER A 18 -8.33 2.26 -6.74
C SER A 18 -8.96 1.44 -5.61
N PRO A 19 -10.16 1.79 -5.10
CA PRO A 19 -10.81 1.06 -4.00
C PRO A 19 -11.01 -0.43 -4.26
N TYR A 20 -11.13 -0.83 -5.53
CA TYR A 20 -11.19 -2.24 -5.93
C TYR A 20 -9.96 -3.05 -5.46
N ILE A 21 -8.79 -2.43 -5.31
CA ILE A 21 -7.57 -3.12 -4.87
C ILE A 21 -7.64 -3.50 -3.38
N PRO A 22 -7.73 -2.55 -2.42
CA PRO A 22 -7.86 -2.91 -1.01
C PRO A 22 -9.12 -3.74 -0.77
N ARG A 23 -10.24 -3.47 -1.46
CA ARG A 23 -11.47 -4.28 -1.36
C ARG A 23 -11.19 -5.76 -1.64
N ASN A 24 -10.55 -6.07 -2.76
CA ASN A 24 -10.24 -7.45 -3.15
C ASN A 24 -9.23 -8.12 -2.20
N LEU A 25 -8.24 -7.37 -1.70
CA LEU A 25 -7.31 -7.88 -0.69
C LEU A 25 -8.05 -8.24 0.60
N ILE A 26 -8.93 -7.36 1.09
CA ILE A 26 -9.71 -7.55 2.32
C ILE A 26 -10.66 -8.74 2.18
N ILE A 27 -11.38 -8.84 1.06
CA ILE A 27 -12.29 -9.98 0.82
C ILE A 27 -11.52 -11.30 0.78
N LYS A 28 -10.36 -11.33 0.12
CA LYS A 28 -9.62 -12.58 -0.12
C LYS A 28 -8.80 -13.05 1.08
N TYR A 29 -8.26 -12.13 1.88
CA TYR A 29 -7.24 -12.44 2.88
C TYR A 29 -7.64 -12.14 4.33
N SER A 30 -8.85 -11.61 4.57
CA SER A 30 -9.39 -11.44 5.92
C SER A 30 -10.88 -11.80 6.03
N LYS A 31 -11.38 -11.90 7.26
CA LYS A 31 -12.78 -12.17 7.61
C LYS A 31 -13.41 -10.98 8.33
N PRO A 32 -14.75 -10.84 8.34
CA PRO A 32 -15.42 -9.86 9.19
C PRO A 32 -14.93 -9.94 10.65
N GLY A 33 -14.73 -8.78 11.28
CA GLY A 33 -14.18 -8.64 12.64
C GLY A 33 -12.65 -8.78 12.75
N GLU A 34 -11.94 -9.21 11.70
CA GLU A 34 -10.46 -9.25 11.70
C GLU A 34 -9.85 -7.85 11.48
N TRP A 35 -8.59 -7.70 11.87
CA TRP A 35 -7.89 -6.42 11.85
C TRP A 35 -7.06 -6.21 10.58
N VAL A 36 -7.30 -5.08 9.90
CA VAL A 36 -6.58 -4.63 8.70
C VAL A 36 -5.70 -3.43 9.03
N LEU A 37 -4.43 -3.46 8.63
CA LEU A 37 -3.50 -2.34 8.78
C LEU A 37 -3.17 -1.70 7.43
N ASP A 38 -3.24 -0.38 7.40
CA ASP A 38 -2.61 0.44 6.37
C ASP A 38 -1.62 1.43 7.03
N GLN A 39 -0.32 1.11 6.97
CA GLN A 39 0.71 1.90 7.65
C GLN A 39 1.16 3.15 6.88
N MET A 40 0.53 3.46 5.74
CA MET A 40 0.67 4.69 4.93
C MET A 40 -0.70 5.09 4.39
N VAL A 41 -1.64 5.36 5.30
CA VAL A 41 -3.09 5.39 5.01
C VAL A 41 -3.53 6.49 4.05
N GLY A 42 -2.77 7.58 3.94
CA GLY A 42 -3.03 8.70 3.05
C GLY A 42 -4.43 9.25 3.25
N SER A 43 -5.29 9.04 2.27
CA SER A 43 -6.67 9.54 2.29
C SER A 43 -7.72 8.52 2.76
N GLY A 44 -7.30 7.40 3.33
CA GLY A 44 -8.20 6.48 4.05
C GLY A 44 -8.91 5.45 3.20
N THR A 45 -8.57 5.28 1.92
CA THR A 45 -9.29 4.37 1.01
C THR A 45 -9.35 2.94 1.54
N THR A 46 -8.25 2.42 2.07
CA THR A 46 -8.19 1.07 2.66
C THR A 46 -9.13 0.92 3.87
N LEU A 47 -9.17 1.94 4.74
CA LEU A 47 -9.99 1.93 5.96
C LEU A 47 -11.48 2.07 5.63
N VAL A 48 -11.83 2.88 4.63
CA VAL A 48 -13.21 2.99 4.13
C VAL A 48 -13.69 1.63 3.65
N GLU A 49 -12.89 0.93 2.84
CA GLU A 49 -13.24 -0.41 2.36
C GLU A 49 -13.29 -1.45 3.49
N ALA A 50 -12.38 -1.39 4.46
CA ALA A 50 -12.42 -2.25 5.63
C ALA A 50 -13.72 -2.04 6.44
N LYS A 51 -14.09 -0.78 6.69
CA LYS A 51 -15.34 -0.41 7.38
C LYS A 51 -16.56 -0.95 6.63
N LEU A 52 -16.64 -0.74 5.31
CA LEU A 52 -17.73 -1.21 4.45
C LEU A 52 -17.84 -2.74 4.36
N LEU A 53 -16.73 -3.44 4.60
CA LEU A 53 -16.67 -4.90 4.62
C LEU A 53 -16.76 -5.48 6.03
N GLY A 54 -16.99 -4.66 7.06
CA GLY A 54 -17.10 -5.11 8.45
C GLY A 54 -15.79 -5.65 9.04
N ARG A 55 -14.64 -5.13 8.61
CA ARG A 55 -13.32 -5.40 9.22
C ARG A 55 -12.91 -4.23 10.12
N ASN A 56 -12.27 -4.54 11.24
CA ASN A 56 -11.60 -3.52 12.04
C ASN A 56 -10.37 -3.03 11.29
N ALA A 57 -10.00 -1.76 11.45
CA ALA A 57 -8.85 -1.22 10.74
C ALA A 57 -8.06 -0.18 11.52
N VAL A 58 -6.74 -0.21 11.32
CA VAL A 58 -5.81 0.82 11.78
C VAL A 58 -5.14 1.45 10.57
N GLY A 59 -5.20 2.78 10.50
CA GLY A 59 -4.42 3.58 9.56
C GLY A 59 -3.34 4.34 10.29
N VAL A 60 -2.12 4.37 9.74
CA VAL A 60 -1.03 5.22 10.22
C VAL A 60 -0.56 6.09 9.08
N ASP A 61 -0.38 7.39 9.32
CA ASP A 61 0.28 8.28 8.38
C ASP A 61 1.19 9.27 9.10
N ILE A 62 2.28 9.66 8.44
CA ILE A 62 3.22 10.66 8.95
C ILE A 62 2.74 12.08 8.65
N SER A 63 1.82 12.26 7.71
CA SER A 63 1.17 13.53 7.44
C SER A 63 -0.06 13.69 8.34
N TYR A 64 -0.01 14.69 9.20
CA TYR A 64 -1.15 15.06 10.04
C TYR A 64 -2.38 15.44 9.19
N GLU A 65 -2.17 16.10 8.06
CA GLU A 65 -3.23 16.47 7.11
C GLU A 65 -3.87 15.23 6.46
N ALA A 66 -3.08 14.22 6.12
CA ALA A 66 -3.57 12.94 5.61
C ALA A 66 -4.41 12.21 6.67
N CYS A 67 -3.97 12.20 7.93
CA CYS A 67 -4.76 11.67 9.04
C CYS A 67 -6.12 12.37 9.16
N ILE A 68 -6.16 13.71 9.13
CA ILE A 68 -7.41 14.48 9.21
C ILE A 68 -8.33 14.15 8.04
N LEU A 69 -7.79 14.12 6.81
CA LEU A 69 -8.57 13.79 5.62
C LEU A 69 -9.13 12.36 5.69
N SER A 70 -8.34 11.41 6.17
CA SER A 70 -8.78 10.03 6.39
C SER A 70 -9.94 9.98 7.39
N MET A 71 -9.84 10.71 8.51
CA MET A 71 -10.91 10.78 9.52
C MET A 71 -12.20 11.39 8.96
N ASP A 72 -12.09 12.48 8.19
CA ASP A 72 -13.24 13.10 7.52
C ASP A 72 -13.95 12.13 6.59
N ARG A 73 -13.20 11.40 5.75
CA ARG A 73 -13.76 10.40 4.84
C ARG A 73 -14.33 9.18 5.54
N LEU A 74 -13.92 8.91 6.77
CA LEU A 74 -14.49 7.84 7.60
C LEU A 74 -15.78 8.28 8.31
N ASN A 75 -16.10 9.57 8.30
CA ASN A 75 -17.28 10.16 8.91
C ASN A 75 -18.53 9.99 8.04
N PHE A 76 -18.92 8.73 7.81
CA PHE A 76 -20.17 8.35 7.17
C PHE A 76 -20.90 7.28 7.96
N SER A 77 -22.23 7.35 7.94
CA SER A 77 -23.10 6.32 8.50
C SER A 77 -23.00 5.04 7.67
N TYR A 78 -22.89 3.91 8.37
CA TYR A 78 -22.77 2.59 7.78
C TYR A 78 -23.65 1.63 8.55
N GLN A 79 -24.47 0.86 7.83
CA GLN A 79 -25.13 -0.32 8.36
C GLN A 79 -24.39 -1.54 7.83
N PRO A 80 -23.75 -2.35 8.70
CA PRO A 80 -23.13 -3.57 8.26
C PRO A 80 -24.15 -4.53 7.65
N LEU A 81 -23.84 -5.10 6.48
CA LEU A 81 -24.67 -6.13 5.86
C LEU A 81 -24.73 -7.39 6.74
N ASP A 82 -23.64 -7.72 7.44
CA ASP A 82 -23.45 -9.03 8.10
C ASP A 82 -22.86 -8.95 9.53
N ALA A 83 -22.76 -7.76 10.14
CA ALA A 83 -22.09 -7.62 11.45
C ALA A 83 -23.05 -7.26 12.58
N GLU A 84 -23.03 -8.07 13.65
CA GLU A 84 -23.74 -7.78 14.91
C GLU A 84 -23.24 -6.50 15.59
N LYS A 85 -22.00 -6.07 15.27
CA LYS A 85 -21.36 -4.86 15.82
C LYS A 85 -20.71 -4.03 14.71
N PRO A 86 -20.72 -2.68 14.84
CA PRO A 86 -20.00 -1.82 13.92
C PRO A 86 -18.48 -2.08 14.00
N ALA A 87 -17.79 -1.94 12.87
CA ALA A 87 -16.34 -2.08 12.78
C ALA A 87 -15.61 -0.97 13.55
N GLU A 88 -14.54 -1.33 14.25
CA GLU A 88 -13.65 -0.40 14.93
C GLU A 88 -12.60 0.14 13.97
N ILE A 89 -12.53 1.47 13.82
CA ILE A 89 -11.60 2.12 12.89
C ILE A 89 -10.78 3.17 13.66
N HIS A 90 -9.46 3.08 13.55
CA HIS A 90 -8.52 4.00 14.20
C HIS A 90 -7.57 4.61 13.17
N VAL A 91 -7.29 5.90 13.32
CA VAL A 91 -6.29 6.62 12.54
C VAL A 91 -5.29 7.23 13.51
N TYR A 92 -4.01 6.91 13.33
CA TYR A 92 -2.92 7.43 14.15
C TYR A 92 -1.96 8.25 13.29
N HIS A 93 -1.46 9.34 13.88
CA HIS A 93 -0.34 10.07 13.33
C HIS A 93 0.97 9.41 13.80
N GLY A 94 1.77 8.90 12.86
CA GLY A 94 2.96 8.10 13.18
C GLY A 94 3.80 7.72 11.97
N ASP A 95 4.97 7.14 12.24
CA ASP A 95 5.88 6.66 11.20
C ASP A 95 5.54 5.22 10.83
N ALA A 96 5.40 4.94 9.53
CA ALA A 96 5.14 3.61 8.98
C ALA A 96 6.16 2.55 9.42
N ALA A 97 7.35 2.96 9.82
CA ALA A 97 8.44 2.13 10.30
C ALA A 97 8.56 2.08 11.83
N ARG A 98 7.60 2.65 12.58
CA ARG A 98 7.57 2.64 14.05
C ARG A 98 6.13 2.50 14.53
N LEU A 99 5.67 1.25 14.59
CA LEU A 99 4.29 0.93 14.97
C LEU A 99 4.20 0.55 16.46
N ASP A 100 4.78 1.38 17.34
CA ASP A 100 4.95 1.07 18.77
C ASP A 100 3.62 0.85 19.50
N ALA A 101 2.54 1.48 19.02
CA ALA A 101 1.18 1.30 19.54
C ALA A 101 0.48 0.01 19.06
N ILE A 102 1.08 -0.72 18.11
CA ILE A 102 0.53 -1.93 17.52
C ILE A 102 1.33 -3.14 18.05
N PRO A 103 0.68 -4.07 18.80
CA PRO A 103 1.36 -5.24 19.32
C PRO A 103 1.87 -6.17 18.23
N ASP A 104 2.87 -6.97 18.56
CA ASP A 104 3.37 -8.05 17.72
C ASP A 104 2.24 -9.03 17.36
N ASN A 105 2.26 -9.55 16.13
CA ASN A 105 1.31 -10.57 15.67
C ASN A 105 -0.17 -10.24 15.97
N SER A 106 -0.57 -9.00 15.81
CA SER A 106 -1.93 -8.53 16.13
C SER A 106 -2.79 -8.32 14.88
N MET A 107 -2.18 -8.04 13.73
CA MET A 107 -2.89 -7.72 12.48
C MET A 107 -3.13 -8.98 11.63
N ASP A 108 -4.32 -9.08 11.02
CA ASP A 108 -4.72 -10.21 10.17
C ASP A 108 -4.46 -9.96 8.68
N LEU A 109 -4.35 -8.70 8.27
CA LEU A 109 -3.99 -8.28 6.91
C LEU A 109 -3.27 -6.94 6.97
N ILE A 110 -2.19 -6.80 6.19
CA ILE A 110 -1.65 -5.49 5.82
C ILE A 110 -2.02 -5.21 4.38
N ALA A 111 -2.63 -4.06 4.09
CA ALA A 111 -2.93 -3.62 2.74
C ALA A 111 -2.53 -2.15 2.63
N THR A 112 -1.41 -1.88 1.94
CA THR A 112 -0.83 -0.55 1.95
C THR A 112 -0.28 -0.12 0.60
N HIS A 113 -0.29 1.19 0.36
CA HIS A 113 0.15 1.81 -0.87
C HIS A 113 1.18 2.90 -0.56
N PRO A 114 2.49 2.55 -0.47
CA PRO A 114 3.52 3.49 -0.05
C PRO A 114 3.68 4.66 -1.04
N PRO A 115 4.05 5.86 -0.55
CA PRO A 115 4.44 6.95 -1.42
C PRO A 115 5.73 6.59 -2.17
N TYR A 116 5.70 6.75 -3.49
CA TYR A 116 6.84 6.40 -4.34
C TYR A 116 7.89 7.49 -4.32
N TRP A 117 9.10 7.13 -3.88
CA TRP A 117 10.38 7.86 -3.95
C TRP A 117 10.29 9.29 -4.53
N ASN A 118 9.80 10.23 -3.72
CA ASN A 118 9.72 11.66 -4.05
C ASN A 118 9.10 11.99 -5.42
N ILE A 119 8.19 11.15 -5.90
CA ILE A 119 7.41 11.37 -7.12
C ILE A 119 6.30 12.39 -6.85
N ILE A 120 5.74 12.36 -5.64
CA ILE A 120 4.68 13.27 -5.20
C ILE A 120 5.02 13.74 -3.79
N PRO A 121 5.28 15.03 -3.57
CA PRO A 121 5.40 15.58 -2.22
C PRO A 121 3.98 15.69 -1.62
N TYR A 122 3.71 14.97 -0.53
CA TYR A 122 2.42 15.00 0.15
C TYR A 122 2.35 16.03 1.27
N THR A 123 3.50 16.49 1.77
CA THR A 123 3.62 17.37 2.93
C THR A 123 4.26 18.71 2.54
N LYS A 124 3.83 19.81 3.16
CA LYS A 124 4.46 21.15 3.00
C LYS A 124 5.61 21.34 3.99
N THR A 125 5.54 20.68 5.13
CA THR A 125 6.56 20.57 6.17
C THR A 125 7.19 19.18 6.07
N LEU A 126 8.50 19.06 6.26
CA LEU A 126 9.25 17.80 6.08
C LEU A 126 9.44 17.10 7.44
N PRO A 127 8.51 16.29 7.96
CA PRO A 127 8.77 15.51 9.17
C PRO A 127 9.89 14.49 8.91
N ARG A 128 10.76 14.28 9.89
CA ARG A 128 11.76 13.20 9.85
C ARG A 128 11.04 11.86 9.67
N GLY A 129 11.42 11.09 8.65
CA GLY A 129 10.85 9.77 8.37
C GLY A 129 9.93 9.72 7.14
N ASP A 130 9.57 10.88 6.55
CA ASP A 130 8.66 10.93 5.40
C ASP A 130 9.29 10.31 4.14
N LEU A 131 8.77 9.14 3.75
CA LEU A 131 9.18 8.39 2.54
C LEU A 131 8.98 9.20 1.25
N SER A 132 7.97 10.09 1.23
CA SER A 132 7.66 10.93 0.07
C SER A 132 8.65 12.08 -0.12
N ALA A 133 9.43 12.41 0.91
CA ALA A 133 10.36 13.52 0.90
C ALA A 133 11.83 13.13 0.61
N MET A 134 12.13 11.83 0.53
CA MET A 134 13.51 11.34 0.48
C MET A 134 14.17 11.62 -0.87
N LYS A 135 15.26 12.40 -0.86
CA LYS A 135 15.96 12.84 -2.08
C LYS A 135 16.81 11.74 -2.73
N ARG A 136 17.39 10.85 -1.92
CA ARG A 136 18.25 9.74 -2.36
C ARG A 136 17.46 8.45 -2.37
N LEU A 137 17.76 7.58 -3.32
CA LEU A 137 17.09 6.27 -3.42
C LEU A 137 17.49 5.38 -2.23
N GLU A 138 18.73 5.48 -1.80
CA GLU A 138 19.29 4.67 -0.72
C GLU A 138 18.57 4.94 0.61
N ASP A 139 18.26 6.20 0.90
CA ASP A 139 17.52 6.60 2.11
C ASP A 139 16.11 5.99 2.09
N TYR A 140 15.42 6.08 0.95
CA TYR A 140 14.11 5.47 0.74
C TYR A 140 14.16 3.95 0.95
N LEU A 141 15.14 3.27 0.35
CA LEU A 141 15.30 1.82 0.49
C LEU A 141 15.68 1.42 1.92
N SER A 142 16.48 2.23 2.63
CA SER A 142 16.78 2.01 4.04
C SER A 142 15.51 2.06 4.87
N LYS A 143 14.69 3.09 4.68
CA LYS A 143 13.43 3.22 5.41
C LYS A 143 12.45 2.12 5.07
N MET A 144 12.37 1.71 3.80
CA MET A 144 11.55 0.57 3.39
C MET A 144 11.96 -0.76 4.05
N ARG A 145 13.23 -0.93 4.44
CA ARG A 145 13.65 -2.10 5.24
C ARG A 145 13.07 -2.06 6.64
N GLU A 146 13.08 -0.89 7.28
CA GLU A 146 12.46 -0.71 8.60
C GLU A 146 10.94 -0.95 8.50
N VAL A 147 10.29 -0.40 7.47
CA VAL A 147 8.87 -0.65 7.17
C VAL A 147 8.58 -2.14 7.03
N ALA A 148 9.36 -2.87 6.21
CA ALA A 148 9.17 -4.29 6.00
C ALA A 148 9.36 -5.11 7.29
N SER A 149 10.36 -4.75 8.11
CA SER A 149 10.59 -5.37 9.42
C SER A 149 9.41 -5.15 10.37
N GLU A 150 8.88 -3.93 10.43
CA GLU A 150 7.71 -3.61 11.27
C GLU A 150 6.44 -4.28 10.76
N SER A 151 6.21 -4.30 9.44
CA SER A 151 5.12 -5.06 8.83
C SER A 151 5.21 -6.54 9.21
N PHE A 152 6.42 -7.12 9.19
CA PHE A 152 6.62 -8.50 9.60
C PHE A 152 6.35 -8.70 11.09
N ARG A 153 6.76 -7.77 11.97
CA ARG A 153 6.53 -7.84 13.42
C ARG A 153 5.04 -7.87 13.76
N VAL A 154 4.27 -6.92 13.23
CA VAL A 154 2.85 -6.73 13.61
C VAL A 154 1.90 -7.73 12.96
N LEU A 155 2.25 -8.29 11.80
CA LEU A 155 1.40 -9.24 11.09
C LEU A 155 1.41 -10.61 11.79
N LYS A 156 0.24 -11.24 11.96
CA LYS A 156 0.15 -12.61 12.48
C LYS A 156 0.86 -13.63 11.58
N PRO A 157 1.47 -14.70 12.13
CA PRO A 157 1.98 -15.81 11.33
C PRO A 157 0.88 -16.43 10.47
N GLY A 158 1.21 -16.79 9.24
CA GLY A 158 0.27 -17.37 8.27
C GLY A 158 -0.67 -16.35 7.60
N ARG A 159 -0.51 -15.06 7.87
CA ARG A 159 -1.29 -13.97 7.25
C ARG A 159 -0.54 -13.26 6.14
N TYR A 160 -1.23 -12.34 5.49
CA TYR A 160 -0.81 -11.73 4.23
C TYR A 160 -0.55 -10.22 4.36
N CYS A 161 0.39 -9.75 3.55
CA CYS A 161 0.73 -8.35 3.37
C CYS A 161 0.69 -8.00 1.88
N GLY A 162 -0.27 -7.17 1.47
CA GLY A 162 -0.37 -6.62 0.13
C GLY A 162 0.27 -5.24 0.05
N ILE A 163 1.20 -5.05 -0.89
CA ILE A 163 1.86 -3.76 -1.13
C ILE A 163 1.82 -3.42 -2.62
N LEU A 164 1.22 -2.28 -2.95
CA LEU A 164 1.21 -1.77 -4.32
C LEU A 164 2.40 -0.84 -4.54
N VAL A 165 3.33 -1.21 -5.42
CA VAL A 165 4.52 -0.44 -5.73
C VAL A 165 4.72 -0.21 -7.23
N GLY A 166 5.00 1.04 -7.59
CA GLY A 166 5.30 1.45 -8.96
C GLY A 166 6.79 1.75 -9.15
N ASP A 167 7.18 1.79 -10.42
CA ASP A 167 8.51 2.20 -10.84
C ASP A 167 8.52 3.62 -11.38
N THR A 168 9.72 4.19 -11.52
CA THR A 168 9.89 5.54 -12.04
C THR A 168 11.00 5.63 -13.07
N ARG A 169 11.14 6.82 -13.68
CA ARG A 169 12.27 7.15 -14.55
C ARG A 169 13.00 8.37 -14.03
N ARG A 170 14.32 8.28 -13.95
CA ARG A 170 15.20 9.40 -13.62
C ARG A 170 16.33 9.47 -14.65
N HIS A 171 16.65 10.66 -15.13
CA HIS A 171 17.64 10.86 -16.20
C HIS A 171 17.42 9.95 -17.43
N LYS A 172 16.15 9.79 -17.85
CA LYS A 172 15.69 8.92 -18.96
C LYS A 172 15.85 7.41 -18.75
N HIS A 173 16.39 6.98 -17.62
CA HIS A 173 16.61 5.57 -17.30
C HIS A 173 15.51 5.04 -16.38
N TYR A 174 15.22 3.75 -16.50
CA TYR A 174 14.27 3.06 -15.63
C TYR A 174 14.88 2.89 -14.24
N VAL A 175 14.10 3.15 -13.21
CA VAL A 175 14.49 2.93 -11.82
C VAL A 175 13.56 1.85 -11.26
N PRO A 176 14.05 0.61 -11.10
CA PRO A 176 13.25 -0.53 -10.65
C PRO A 176 13.09 -0.48 -9.13
N ILE A 177 12.20 0.36 -8.63
CA ILE A 177 11.84 0.46 -7.22
C ILE A 177 11.08 -0.80 -6.79
N SER A 178 10.13 -1.27 -7.61
CA SER A 178 9.29 -2.44 -7.37
C SER A 178 10.14 -3.67 -7.02
N ALA A 179 11.10 -4.01 -7.88
CA ALA A 179 12.01 -5.15 -7.67
C ALA A 179 12.87 -5.02 -6.40
N ARG A 180 13.26 -3.79 -6.03
CA ARG A 180 14.04 -3.54 -4.81
C ARG A 180 13.17 -3.69 -3.55
N VAL A 181 11.93 -3.21 -3.60
CA VAL A 181 10.95 -3.39 -2.52
C VAL A 181 10.60 -4.86 -2.37
N LEU A 182 10.41 -5.60 -3.48
CA LEU A 182 10.23 -7.04 -3.47
C LEU A 182 11.36 -7.72 -2.69
N LYS A 183 12.61 -7.45 -3.06
CA LYS A 183 13.77 -8.04 -2.37
C LYS A 183 13.78 -7.70 -0.87
N ILE A 184 13.52 -6.43 -0.52
CA ILE A 184 13.49 -5.98 0.88
C ILE A 184 12.47 -6.76 1.72
N PHE A 185 11.25 -6.97 1.21
CA PHE A 185 10.24 -7.72 1.93
C PHE A 185 10.61 -9.20 2.07
N LEU A 186 11.21 -9.79 1.04
CA LEU A 186 11.72 -11.16 1.11
C LEU A 186 12.88 -11.30 2.13
N GLU A 187 13.77 -10.31 2.21
CA GLU A 187 14.85 -10.23 3.21
C GLU A 187 14.31 -10.09 4.65
N ALA A 188 13.17 -9.41 4.82
CA ALA A 188 12.49 -9.30 6.12
C ALA A 188 11.84 -10.61 6.61
N GLY A 189 11.82 -11.66 5.77
CA GLY A 189 11.32 -12.99 6.11
C GLY A 189 9.97 -13.35 5.47
N PHE A 190 9.36 -12.44 4.70
CA PHE A 190 8.16 -12.75 3.93
C PHE A 190 8.45 -13.75 2.80
N LYS A 191 7.39 -14.41 2.33
CA LYS A 191 7.38 -15.24 1.12
C LYS A 191 6.48 -14.60 0.08
N LEU A 192 6.92 -14.57 -1.17
CA LEU A 192 6.08 -14.11 -2.28
C LEU A 192 4.98 -15.15 -2.56
N ALA A 193 3.73 -14.75 -2.38
CA ALA A 193 2.57 -15.57 -2.69
C ALA A 193 2.02 -15.25 -4.09
N ASP A 194 2.04 -13.98 -4.50
CA ASP A 194 1.55 -13.54 -5.80
C ASP A 194 2.19 -12.22 -6.24
N ASP A 195 2.27 -11.98 -7.55
CA ASP A 195 2.67 -10.71 -8.18
C ASP A 195 1.58 -10.29 -9.18
N VAL A 196 0.74 -9.36 -8.77
CA VAL A 196 -0.39 -8.89 -9.57
C VAL A 196 -0.01 -7.60 -10.29
N ILE A 197 -0.08 -7.61 -11.62
CA ILE A 197 0.23 -6.43 -12.45
C ILE A 197 -1.02 -5.56 -12.61
N LYS A 198 -1.02 -4.40 -11.96
CA LYS A 198 -2.07 -3.39 -12.11
C LYS A 198 -1.74 -2.46 -13.26
N LEU A 199 -2.53 -2.50 -14.33
CA LEU A 199 -2.39 -1.59 -15.46
C LEU A 199 -2.96 -0.20 -15.14
N GLN A 200 -2.19 0.84 -15.44
CA GLN A 200 -2.57 2.24 -15.31
C GLN A 200 -3.09 2.79 -16.65
N HIS A 201 -4.23 3.47 -16.59
CA HIS A 201 -4.83 4.16 -17.72
C HIS A 201 -4.63 5.68 -17.56
N ASN A 202 -4.47 6.42 -18.67
CA ASN A 202 -4.25 7.88 -18.71
C ASN A 202 -2.86 8.40 -18.31
N MET A 203 -1.80 7.60 -18.49
CA MET A 203 -0.42 8.08 -18.32
C MET A 203 -0.04 9.10 -19.41
N LYS A 204 0.35 10.31 -19.01
CA LYS A 204 0.87 11.36 -19.92
C LYS A 204 2.40 11.33 -19.98
N THR A 205 2.97 11.31 -21.17
CA THR A 205 4.42 11.55 -21.37
C THR A 205 4.71 13.04 -21.25
N THR A 206 5.82 13.42 -20.61
CA THR A 206 6.26 14.82 -20.43
C THR A 206 6.67 15.56 -21.73
N ARG A 207 6.27 15.06 -22.91
CA ARG A 207 6.55 15.68 -24.22
C ARG A 207 5.38 15.44 -25.16
N GLU A 208 4.36 16.29 -25.08
CA GLU A 208 3.27 16.40 -26.09
C GLU A 208 3.75 16.93 -27.46
N ARG A 209 5.06 16.91 -27.76
CA ARG A 209 5.58 17.30 -29.07
C ARG A 209 6.75 16.42 -29.49
N TRP A 210 6.45 15.27 -30.07
CA TRP A 210 7.21 14.75 -31.22
C TRP A 210 6.17 14.17 -32.18
N ARG A 211 5.72 15.01 -33.13
CA ARG A 211 4.74 14.67 -34.16
C ARG A 211 5.23 13.48 -35.00
N ALA A 212 4.67 12.29 -34.77
CA ALA A 212 4.47 11.22 -35.76
C ALA A 212 3.70 10.09 -35.07
N GLN A 213 2.37 10.09 -35.15
CA GLN A 213 1.56 9.16 -35.96
C GLN A 213 1.69 7.67 -35.54
N LYS A 214 0.76 7.27 -34.65
CA LYS A 214 0.29 5.89 -34.37
C LYS A 214 1.37 4.83 -34.09
N PHE A 215 1.71 4.60 -32.82
CA PHE A 215 2.18 3.28 -32.35
C PHE A 215 1.67 3.03 -30.92
N ASP A 216 0.62 2.19 -30.87
CA ASP A 216 -0.10 1.54 -29.77
C ASP A 216 -0.70 2.37 -28.62
N ALA A 217 -1.75 1.83 -28.01
CA ALA A 217 -2.60 2.48 -27.01
C ALA A 217 -1.86 2.92 -25.73
N TYR A 218 -0.58 2.57 -25.58
CA TYR A 218 0.21 2.81 -24.38
C TYR A 218 1.48 3.62 -24.64
N GLY A 219 2.03 3.63 -25.86
CA GLY A 219 3.25 4.34 -26.22
C GLY A 219 4.49 3.67 -25.62
N PHE A 220 5.39 3.21 -26.48
CA PHE A 220 6.57 2.36 -26.21
C PHE A 220 7.43 2.66 -24.95
N HIS A 221 7.38 3.87 -24.38
CA HIS A 221 8.24 4.29 -23.26
C HIS A 221 7.51 4.62 -21.95
N LYS A 222 6.18 4.44 -21.87
CA LYS A 222 5.43 4.74 -20.64
C LYS A 222 5.52 3.58 -19.64
N ILE A 223 5.77 3.91 -18.37
CA ILE A 223 5.48 2.97 -17.28
C ILE A 223 3.97 2.97 -17.11
N VAL A 224 3.33 1.86 -17.46
CA VAL A 224 1.86 1.71 -17.45
C VAL A 224 1.42 0.64 -16.46
N HIS A 225 2.29 0.23 -15.55
CA HIS A 225 1.99 -0.79 -14.57
C HIS A 225 2.56 -0.45 -13.20
N GLU A 226 1.90 -0.98 -12.18
CA GLU A 226 2.38 -1.10 -10.81
C GLU A 226 2.28 -2.57 -10.41
N HIS A 227 3.18 -3.00 -9.54
CA HIS A 227 3.15 -4.33 -8.96
C HIS A 227 2.38 -4.30 -7.65
N LEU A 228 1.35 -5.14 -7.53
CA LEU A 228 0.76 -5.50 -6.25
C LEU A 228 1.38 -6.81 -5.81
N TYR A 229 2.42 -6.71 -4.98
CA TYR A 229 3.00 -7.89 -4.37
C TYR A 229 2.14 -8.36 -3.21
N ILE A 230 1.84 -9.65 -3.20
CA ILE A 230 1.15 -10.31 -2.10
C ILE A 230 2.16 -11.19 -1.38
N PHE A 231 2.52 -10.78 -0.19
CA PHE A 231 3.43 -11.49 0.69
C PHE A 231 2.68 -12.33 1.72
N ARG A 232 3.28 -13.45 2.12
CA ARG A 232 2.84 -14.28 3.23
C ARG A 232 3.93 -14.30 4.31
N LYS A 233 3.55 -14.01 5.56
CA LYS A 233 4.41 -14.33 6.71
C LYS A 233 4.25 -15.83 7.00
N PRO A 234 5.33 -16.64 6.96
CA PRO A 234 5.23 -18.06 7.27
C PRO A 234 4.56 -18.30 8.63
N ALA A 235 3.68 -19.29 8.72
CA ALA A 235 2.99 -19.66 9.95
C ALA A 235 3.96 -20.27 10.98
N ASP A 236 4.91 -21.08 10.52
CA ASP A 236 5.92 -21.75 11.33
C ASP A 236 7.19 -22.06 10.52
N GLY A 237 8.18 -22.68 11.17
CA GLY A 237 9.43 -23.08 10.52
C GLY A 237 9.26 -24.14 9.43
N ARG A 238 8.23 -25.00 9.52
CA ARG A 238 7.96 -26.03 8.50
C ARG A 238 7.40 -25.41 7.24
N GLU A 239 6.45 -24.49 7.37
CA GLU A 239 5.93 -23.72 6.25
C GLU A 239 7.03 -22.86 5.62
N ASN A 240 7.88 -22.23 6.44
CA ASN A 240 9.02 -21.45 5.95
C ASN A 240 9.95 -22.28 5.06
N ALA A 241 10.28 -23.51 5.48
CA ALA A 241 11.11 -24.42 4.69
C ALA A 241 10.42 -24.86 3.38
N ARG A 242 9.12 -25.15 3.41
CA ARG A 242 8.33 -25.52 2.23
C ARG A 242 8.28 -24.37 1.20
N LEU A 243 8.19 -23.13 1.66
CA LEU A 243 8.09 -21.93 0.83
C LEU A 243 9.46 -21.31 0.48
N ARG A 244 10.57 -22.04 0.65
CA ARG A 244 11.94 -21.50 0.44
C ARG A 244 12.21 -20.92 -0.95
N LEU A 245 11.54 -21.44 -1.98
CA LEU A 245 11.69 -20.95 -3.36
C LEU A 245 10.97 -19.61 -3.60
N SER A 246 10.08 -19.22 -2.70
CA SER A 246 9.38 -17.93 -2.70
C SER A 246 10.12 -16.87 -1.86
N SER A 247 11.45 -17.02 -1.65
CA SER A 247 12.30 -16.06 -0.93
C SER A 247 13.53 -15.67 -1.76
N VAL A 248 14.43 -14.85 -1.19
CA VAL A 248 15.58 -14.25 -1.92
C VAL A 248 16.53 -15.28 -2.53
N VAL A 249 16.56 -16.51 -1.98
CA VAL A 249 17.53 -17.60 -2.25
C VAL A 249 18.96 -17.20 -1.88
#